data_AF-A0A3B9ENH2-F1
#
_entry.id   AF-A0A3B9ENH2-F1
#
_cell.length_a   1.000
_cell.length_b   1.000
_cell.length_c   1.000
_cell.angle_alpha   90.00
_cell.angle_beta   90.00
_cell.angle_gamma   90.00
#
_symmetry.space_group_name_H-M   'P 1'
#
loop_
_entity.id
_entity.type
_entity.pdbx_description
1 polymer ?
#
loop_
_entity_poly.entity_id
_entity_poly.type
_entity_poly.pdbx_seq_one_letter_code
_entity_poly.pdbx_strand_id
1 'polypeptide(L)'
;MDDLSLEFDALQAAYEEGRATPTAVVSEVLSRISARGDDGVWIHRVPESEVMARARQLESLSADARAALPLYGIPFSVKDCIDVAGLPTTAACPAYEYIAGHTHLAVQKALDAGAILLGKSNMDQFATGVVGVRSPYGTARNTFNADYIPGGSSSGAGVSVSAGLCGFAFGTDTGGSGRVPASYNDIAGLKPTLGLFSRADMV
;
A
#
# COMPACT_ATOMS: atom_id res chain seq x y z
N MET A 1 18.99 8.58 7.69
CA MET A 1 17.79 8.73 8.56
C MET A 1 17.38 7.31 8.91
N ASP A 2 18.32 6.57 9.50
CA ASP A 2 18.42 5.10 9.29
C ASP A 2 17.47 4.30 10.20
N ASP A 3 16.59 5.01 10.92
CA ASP A 3 15.66 4.46 11.91
C ASP A 3 14.24 5.03 11.74
N LEU A 4 13.87 5.48 10.53
CA LEU A 4 12.51 5.92 10.26
C LEU A 4 11.55 4.71 10.23
N SER A 5 10.87 4.49 11.35
CA SER A 5 9.74 3.55 11.45
C SER A 5 8.49 4.11 10.75
N LEU A 6 7.76 3.23 10.07
CA LEU A 6 6.46 3.53 9.46
C LEU A 6 5.28 3.01 10.29
N GLU A 7 5.55 2.50 11.49
CA GLU A 7 4.51 2.17 12.46
C GLU A 7 3.75 3.45 12.87
N PHE A 8 2.44 3.31 13.08
CA PHE A 8 1.54 4.47 13.13
C PHE A 8 1.88 5.39 14.31
N ASP A 9 2.01 4.82 15.50
CA ASP A 9 2.30 5.58 16.72
C ASP A 9 3.69 6.23 16.67
N ALA A 10 4.69 5.51 16.16
CA ALA A 10 6.06 6.01 16.04
C ALA A 10 6.15 7.18 15.04
N LEU A 11 5.46 7.05 13.90
CA LEU A 11 5.46 8.06 12.85
C LEU A 11 4.64 9.29 13.25
N GLN A 12 3.50 9.11 13.92
CA GLN A 12 2.72 10.21 14.50
C GLN A 12 3.54 10.99 15.53
N ALA A 13 4.19 10.31 16.48
CA ALA A 13 5.07 10.95 17.46
C ALA A 13 6.22 11.71 16.77
N ALA A 14 6.81 11.15 15.71
CA ALA A 14 7.85 11.83 14.93
C ALA A 14 7.36 13.12 14.27
N TYR A 15 6.11 13.16 13.80
CA TYR A 15 5.51 14.37 13.25
C TYR A 15 5.18 15.41 14.33
N GLU A 16 4.62 14.98 15.46
CA GLU A 16 4.28 15.87 16.58
C GLU A 16 5.52 16.54 17.19
N GLU A 17 6.62 15.78 17.31
CA GLU A 17 7.91 16.28 17.82
C GLU A 17 8.72 17.04 16.76
N GLY A 18 8.24 17.13 15.51
CA GLY A 18 8.96 17.77 14.41
C GLY A 18 10.25 17.06 13.99
N ARG A 19 10.44 15.80 14.39
CA ARG A 19 11.58 14.97 13.97
C ARG A 19 11.48 14.49 12.53
N ALA A 20 10.26 14.44 11.99
CA ALA A 20 9.99 14.10 10.60
C ALA A 20 8.92 15.02 10.02
N THR A 21 8.82 15.05 8.69
CA THR A 21 7.73 15.70 7.95
C THR A 21 7.22 14.75 6.86
N PRO A 22 5.95 14.84 6.42
CA PRO A 22 5.43 14.01 5.34
C PRO A 22 6.32 13.95 4.09
N THR A 23 6.92 15.06 3.68
CA THR A 23 7.84 15.11 2.53
C THR A 23 9.15 14.39 2.80
N ALA A 24 9.72 14.50 4.00
CA ALA A 24 10.90 13.74 4.38
C ALA A 24 10.63 12.23 4.39
N VAL A 25 9.46 11.84 4.92
CA VAL A 25 9.02 10.43 4.98
C VAL A 25 8.76 9.86 3.59
N VAL A 26 8.05 10.59 2.74
CA VAL A 26 7.84 10.17 1.34
C VAL A 26 9.17 10.08 0.59
N SER A 27 10.08 11.05 0.77
CA SER A 27 11.40 11.00 0.11
C SER A 27 12.20 9.77 0.52
N GLU A 28 12.18 9.42 1.80
CA GLU A 28 12.82 8.21 2.31
C GLU A 28 12.17 6.94 1.75
N VAL A 29 10.84 6.85 1.75
CA VAL A 29 10.10 5.71 1.19
C VAL A 29 10.36 5.54 -0.31
N LEU A 30 10.36 6.63 -1.09
CA LEU A 30 10.69 6.59 -2.51
C LEU A 30 12.13 6.12 -2.74
N SER A 31 13.07 6.52 -1.87
CA SER A 31 14.44 6.01 -1.88
C SER A 31 14.49 4.50 -1.63
N ARG A 32 13.77 3.98 -0.63
CA ARG A 32 13.66 2.54 -0.36
C ARG A 32 13.06 1.77 -1.54
N ILE A 33 12.01 2.30 -2.16
CA ILE A 33 11.40 1.70 -3.36
C ILE A 33 12.41 1.66 -4.50
N SER A 34 13.12 2.76 -4.76
CA SER A 34 14.14 2.82 -5.81
C SER A 34 15.28 1.83 -5.57
N ALA A 35 15.75 1.72 -4.32
CA ALA A 35 16.82 0.80 -3.93
C ALA A 35 16.45 -0.69 -4.09
N ARG A 36 15.15 -1.05 -3.97
CA ARG A 36 14.67 -2.40 -4.24
C ARG A 36 14.58 -2.73 -5.73
N GLY A 37 14.40 -1.73 -6.58
CA GLY A 37 14.25 -1.90 -8.02
C GLY A 37 12.95 -2.59 -8.40
N ASP A 38 12.96 -3.26 -9.56
CA ASP A 38 11.80 -4.03 -10.05
C ASP A 38 11.81 -5.45 -9.46
N ASP A 39 11.22 -5.59 -8.29
CA ASP A 39 11.18 -6.83 -7.51
C ASP A 39 9.79 -7.47 -7.46
N GLY A 40 8.88 -7.05 -8.34
CA GLY A 40 7.53 -7.57 -8.46
C GLY A 40 6.53 -7.09 -7.39
N VAL A 41 6.88 -6.12 -6.54
CA VAL A 41 5.94 -5.57 -5.53
C VAL A 41 4.83 -4.72 -6.16
N TRP A 42 5.14 -3.96 -7.21
CA TRP A 42 4.26 -2.94 -7.80
C TRP A 42 3.82 -3.31 -9.21
N ILE A 43 2.52 -3.22 -9.50
CA ILE A 43 2.01 -3.23 -10.87
C ILE A 43 2.01 -1.80 -11.43
N HIS A 44 1.58 -0.83 -10.61
CA HIS A 44 1.55 0.57 -10.97
C HIS A 44 2.02 1.42 -9.80
N ARG A 45 2.86 2.43 -10.05
CA ARG A 45 3.30 3.39 -9.04
C ARG A 45 2.71 4.75 -9.36
N VAL A 46 2.16 5.42 -8.34
CA VAL A 46 1.76 6.83 -8.48
C VAL A 46 3.02 7.64 -8.80
N PRO A 47 2.99 8.58 -9.77
CA PRO A 47 4.15 9.38 -10.11
C PRO A 47 4.74 10.07 -8.88
N GLU A 48 6.06 10.02 -8.71
CA GLU A 48 6.74 10.58 -7.52
C GLU A 48 6.39 12.06 -7.27
N SER A 49 6.21 12.82 -8.35
CA SER A 49 5.77 14.22 -8.28
C SER A 49 4.39 14.38 -7.62
N GLU A 50 3.45 13.47 -7.87
CA GLU A 50 2.11 13.48 -7.28
C GLU A 50 2.14 13.04 -5.81
N VAL A 51 2.92 12.00 -5.49
CA VAL A 51 3.13 11.56 -4.10
C VAL A 51 3.74 12.69 -3.27
N MET A 52 4.77 13.37 -3.81
CA MET A 52 5.39 14.53 -3.17
C MET A 52 4.45 15.74 -3.09
N ALA A 53 3.62 15.97 -4.11
CA ALA A 53 2.63 17.04 -4.08
C ALA A 53 1.60 16.82 -2.96
N ARG A 54 1.13 15.58 -2.77
CA ARG A 54 0.25 15.22 -1.65
C ARG A 54 0.92 15.45 -0.29
N ALA A 55 2.18 15.06 -0.14
CA ALA A 55 2.93 15.31 1.09
C ALA A 55 3.05 16.81 1.41
N ARG A 56 3.39 17.65 0.42
CA ARG A 56 3.44 19.11 0.57
C ARG A 56 2.07 19.72 0.89
N GLN A 57 1.00 19.20 0.28
CA GLN A 57 -0.37 19.63 0.58
C GLN A 57 -0.68 19.38 2.06
N LEU A 58 -0.37 18.19 2.59
CA LEU A 58 -0.55 17.86 4.01
C LEU A 58 0.28 18.74 4.93
N GLU A 59 1.52 19.07 4.55
CA GLU A 59 2.38 20.00 5.29
C GLU A 59 1.89 21.46 5.25
N SER A 60 1.02 21.82 4.31
CA SER A 60 0.46 23.18 4.23
C SER A 60 -0.75 23.40 5.15
N LEU A 61 -1.32 22.33 5.70
CA LEU A 61 -2.46 22.40 6.61
C LEU A 61 -2.10 23.11 7.94
N SER A 62 -3.09 23.70 8.61
CA SER A 62 -2.92 24.22 9.98
C SER A 62 -2.65 23.07 10.96
N ALA A 63 -2.05 23.37 12.12
CA ALA A 63 -1.80 22.37 13.15
C ALA A 63 -3.09 21.62 13.56
N ASP A 64 -4.18 22.35 13.78
CA ASP A 64 -5.48 21.75 14.12
C ASP A 64 -6.01 20.83 13.02
N ALA A 65 -5.87 21.22 11.75
CA ALA A 65 -6.30 20.38 10.63
C ALA A 65 -5.43 19.11 10.52
N ARG A 66 -4.13 19.18 10.82
CA ARG A 66 -3.26 18.00 10.86
C ARG A 66 -3.64 17.05 11.99
N ALA A 67 -3.90 17.58 13.19
CA ALA A 67 -4.29 16.79 14.36
C ALA A 67 -5.64 16.06 14.16
N ALA A 68 -6.51 16.57 13.28
CA ALA A 68 -7.77 15.93 12.93
C ALA A 68 -7.65 14.76 11.92
N LEU A 69 -6.46 14.52 11.36
CA LEU A 69 -6.21 13.50 10.35
C LEU A 69 -5.54 12.26 10.97
N PRO A 70 -6.29 11.16 11.25
CA PRO A 70 -5.74 10.02 11.99
C PRO A 70 -4.69 9.21 11.21
N LEU A 71 -4.56 9.42 9.91
CA LEU A 71 -3.53 8.82 9.06
C LEU A 71 -2.63 9.90 8.43
N TYR A 72 -2.49 11.06 9.08
CA TYR A 72 -1.71 12.18 8.59
C TYR A 72 -0.32 11.75 8.09
N GLY A 73 -0.08 11.87 6.79
CA GLY A 73 1.22 11.63 6.19
C GLY A 73 1.69 10.17 6.19
N ILE A 74 0.81 9.20 6.47
CA ILE A 74 1.19 7.77 6.47
C ILE A 74 1.15 7.24 5.02
N PRO A 75 2.27 6.74 4.45
CA PRO A 75 2.29 6.15 3.11
C PRO A 75 1.62 4.77 3.10
N PHE A 76 0.85 4.46 2.06
CA PHE A 76 0.16 3.17 1.92
C PHE A 76 0.11 2.66 0.48
N SER A 77 -0.15 1.35 0.33
CA SER A 77 -0.37 0.70 -0.97
C SER A 77 -1.76 0.06 -1.07
N VAL A 78 -2.23 -0.16 -2.30
CA VAL A 78 -3.54 -0.75 -2.59
C VAL A 78 -3.38 -1.91 -3.54
N LYS A 79 -3.86 -3.10 -3.19
CA LYS A 79 -3.85 -4.27 -4.10
C LYS A 79 -4.55 -3.93 -5.42
N ASP A 80 -3.99 -4.38 -6.54
CA ASP A 80 -4.42 -3.96 -7.88
C ASP A 80 -5.80 -4.49 -8.36
N CYS A 81 -6.57 -5.15 -7.50
CA CYS A 81 -7.98 -5.46 -7.74
C CYS A 81 -8.94 -4.53 -6.97
N ILE A 82 -8.42 -3.47 -6.34
CA ILE A 82 -9.19 -2.47 -5.61
C ILE A 82 -9.04 -1.14 -6.35
N ASP A 83 -10.16 -0.49 -6.63
CA ASP A 83 -10.17 0.71 -7.47
C ASP A 83 -9.68 1.97 -6.75
N VAL A 84 -8.94 2.77 -7.51
CA VAL A 84 -8.52 4.12 -7.16
C VAL A 84 -8.75 5.00 -8.38
N ALA A 85 -9.59 6.03 -8.25
CA ALA A 85 -9.99 6.86 -9.38
C ALA A 85 -8.77 7.42 -10.14
N GLY A 86 -8.80 7.30 -11.46
CA GLY A 86 -7.74 7.79 -12.36
C GLY A 86 -6.52 6.87 -12.47
N LEU A 87 -6.39 5.82 -11.67
CA LEU A 87 -5.34 4.82 -11.80
C LEU A 87 -5.82 3.58 -12.58
N PRO A 88 -4.91 2.84 -13.25
CA PRO A 88 -5.25 1.56 -13.84
C PRO A 88 -5.56 0.53 -12.74
N THR A 89 -6.52 -0.35 -13.03
CA THR A 89 -6.82 -1.58 -12.29
C THR A 89 -6.69 -2.74 -13.28
N THR A 90 -5.82 -3.71 -13.00
CA THR A 90 -5.55 -4.84 -13.91
C THR A 90 -5.94 -6.18 -13.30
N ALA A 91 -6.10 -6.27 -11.98
CA ALA A 91 -6.21 -7.54 -11.25
C ALA A 91 -5.08 -8.54 -11.62
N ALA A 92 -3.87 -8.01 -11.86
CA ALA A 92 -2.72 -8.72 -12.42
C ALA A 92 -2.99 -9.42 -13.77
N CYS A 93 -3.85 -8.84 -14.61
CA CYS A 93 -4.13 -9.29 -15.97
C CYS A 93 -4.03 -8.10 -16.95
N PRO A 94 -2.95 -8.00 -17.75
CA PRO A 94 -2.75 -6.87 -18.67
C PRO A 94 -3.91 -6.65 -19.65
N ALA A 95 -4.55 -7.72 -20.12
CA ALA A 95 -5.67 -7.63 -21.06
C ALA A 95 -6.99 -7.20 -20.41
N TYR A 96 -7.08 -7.17 -19.08
CA TYR A 96 -8.26 -6.74 -18.32
C TYR A 96 -8.18 -5.27 -17.89
N GLU A 97 -7.05 -4.60 -18.11
CA GLU A 97 -6.80 -3.24 -17.64
C GLU A 97 -7.92 -2.27 -17.99
N TYR A 98 -8.34 -1.50 -16.97
CA TYR A 98 -9.20 -0.33 -17.13
C TYR A 98 -8.73 0.80 -16.22
N ILE A 99 -9.09 2.04 -16.57
CA ILE A 99 -8.91 3.19 -15.68
C ILE A 99 -10.13 3.28 -14.77
N ALA A 100 -9.92 3.18 -13.46
CA ALA A 100 -11.01 3.23 -12.50
C ALA A 100 -11.67 4.61 -12.49
N GLY A 101 -13.00 4.63 -12.58
CA GLY A 101 -13.80 5.87 -12.51
C GLY A 101 -13.97 6.38 -11.10
N HIS A 102 -14.01 5.49 -10.10
CA HIS A 102 -14.23 5.79 -8.70
C HIS A 102 -13.13 5.21 -7.82
N THR A 103 -12.93 5.79 -6.65
CA THR A 103 -12.06 5.24 -5.60
C THR A 103 -12.90 4.40 -4.65
N HIS A 104 -12.46 3.17 -4.37
CA HIS A 104 -13.09 2.30 -3.39
C HIS A 104 -13.28 3.02 -2.04
N LEU A 105 -14.46 2.91 -1.43
CA LEU A 105 -14.83 3.70 -0.24
C LEU A 105 -13.80 3.65 0.90
N ALA A 106 -13.24 2.48 1.20
CA ALA A 106 -12.22 2.35 2.25
C ALA A 106 -10.91 3.07 1.89
N VAL A 107 -10.52 3.07 0.62
CA VAL A 107 -9.34 3.78 0.14
C VAL A 107 -9.58 5.29 0.18
N GLN A 108 -10.77 5.75 -0.24
CA GLN A 108 -11.15 7.16 -0.14
C GLN A 108 -11.10 7.65 1.31
N LYS A 109 -11.64 6.87 2.26
CA LYS A 109 -11.55 7.19 3.69
C LYS A 109 -10.11 7.31 4.19
N ALA A 110 -9.20 6.48 3.71
CA ALA A 110 -7.78 6.58 4.07
C ALA A 110 -7.14 7.86 3.51
N LEU A 111 -7.43 8.20 2.24
CA LEU A 111 -6.98 9.44 1.61
C LEU A 111 -7.52 10.67 2.37
N ASP A 112 -8.81 10.68 2.68
CA ASP A 112 -9.47 11.75 3.44
C ASP A 112 -8.91 11.87 4.86
N ALA A 113 -8.51 10.76 5.46
CA ALA A 113 -7.84 10.69 6.76
C ALA A 113 -6.36 11.13 6.73
N GLY A 114 -5.85 11.58 5.58
CA GLY A 114 -4.51 12.14 5.45
C GLY A 114 -3.43 11.18 4.97
N ALA A 115 -3.78 9.95 4.59
CA ALA A 115 -2.82 8.98 4.08
C ALA A 115 -2.32 9.35 2.67
N ILE A 116 -1.18 8.79 2.28
CA ILE A 116 -0.50 9.05 1.00
C ILE A 116 -0.40 7.74 0.20
N LEU A 117 -1.12 7.65 -0.92
CA LEU A 117 -1.08 6.47 -1.78
C LEU A 117 0.23 6.43 -2.59
N LEU A 118 0.92 5.29 -2.56
CA LEU A 118 2.14 5.06 -3.32
C LEU A 118 1.91 4.34 -4.66
N GLY A 119 0.87 3.51 -4.75
CA GLY A 119 0.62 2.72 -5.95
C GLY A 119 -0.26 1.50 -5.76
N LYS A 120 -0.44 0.80 -6.87
CA LYS A 120 -1.16 -0.45 -6.99
C LYS A 120 -0.18 -1.63 -6.83
N SER A 121 -0.36 -2.43 -5.79
CA SER A 121 0.52 -3.55 -5.47
C SER A 121 0.12 -4.83 -6.19
N ASN A 122 1.12 -5.65 -6.50
CA ASN A 122 0.98 -6.90 -7.25
C ASN A 122 0.21 -7.97 -6.47
N MET A 123 -0.32 -8.95 -7.19
CA MET A 123 -1.19 -9.98 -6.69
C MET A 123 -1.21 -11.22 -7.58
N ASP A 124 -1.65 -12.37 -7.05
CA ASP A 124 -2.03 -13.49 -7.93
C ASP A 124 -3.21 -13.04 -8.83
N GLN A 125 -3.12 -13.34 -10.13
CA GLN A 125 -4.09 -12.93 -11.14
C GLN A 125 -5.53 -13.27 -10.74
N PHE A 126 -6.43 -12.29 -10.87
CA PHE A 126 -7.84 -12.33 -10.43
C PHE A 126 -8.00 -12.83 -8.98
N ALA A 127 -7.06 -12.47 -8.12
CA ALA A 127 -7.01 -12.83 -6.71
C ALA A 127 -6.98 -14.35 -6.46
N THR A 128 -6.63 -15.17 -7.44
CA THR A 128 -6.79 -16.64 -7.42
C THR A 128 -5.48 -17.36 -7.11
N GLY A 129 -5.19 -17.45 -5.82
CA GLY A 129 -4.04 -18.15 -5.27
C GLY A 129 -3.79 -17.75 -3.84
N VAL A 130 -2.99 -18.55 -3.15
CA VAL A 130 -2.46 -18.23 -1.81
C VAL A 130 -0.94 -18.19 -1.80
N VAL A 131 -0.32 -18.10 -2.99
CA VAL A 131 1.13 -18.30 -3.17
C VAL A 131 1.85 -17.02 -3.61
N GLY A 132 1.20 -16.12 -4.35
CA GLY A 132 1.77 -14.84 -4.76
C GLY A 132 2.69 -14.88 -5.98
N VAL A 133 2.73 -16.01 -6.70
CA VAL A 133 3.61 -16.26 -7.85
C VAL A 133 2.86 -16.36 -9.18
N ARG A 134 1.53 -16.19 -9.19
CA ARG A 134 0.66 -16.34 -10.36
C ARG A 134 0.32 -14.99 -10.99
N SER A 135 1.35 -14.17 -11.22
CA SER A 135 1.20 -12.86 -11.85
C SER A 135 2.12 -12.76 -13.07
N PRO A 136 1.63 -12.29 -14.23
CA PRO A 136 2.48 -11.98 -15.37
C PRO A 136 3.38 -10.76 -15.12
N TYR A 137 3.13 -9.98 -14.07
CA TYR A 137 3.95 -8.84 -13.63
C TYR A 137 5.13 -9.26 -12.73
N GLY A 138 5.44 -10.56 -12.67
CA GLY A 138 6.51 -11.09 -11.82
C GLY A 138 6.05 -11.45 -10.41
N THR A 139 6.99 -11.89 -9.58
CA THR A 139 6.75 -12.35 -8.21
C THR A 139 7.39 -11.39 -7.23
N ALA A 140 6.59 -10.86 -6.28
CA ALA A 140 7.11 -10.03 -5.20
C ALA A 140 8.12 -10.81 -4.36
N ARG A 141 9.35 -10.31 -4.25
CA ARG A 141 10.42 -10.98 -3.49
C ARG A 141 10.15 -10.94 -1.98
N ASN A 142 10.04 -12.10 -1.33
CA ASN A 142 9.87 -12.21 0.12
C ASN A 142 11.05 -11.52 0.86
N THR A 143 10.73 -10.81 1.93
CA THR A 143 11.67 -9.96 2.69
C THR A 143 12.63 -10.74 3.58
N PHE A 144 12.27 -11.95 4.00
CA PHE A 144 13.09 -12.81 4.86
C PHE A 144 14.02 -13.70 4.07
N ASN A 145 13.55 -14.23 2.93
CA ASN A 145 14.35 -15.05 2.04
C ASN A 145 13.80 -15.00 0.61
N ALA A 146 14.62 -14.56 -0.35
CA ALA A 146 14.24 -14.39 -1.75
C ALA A 146 13.85 -15.70 -2.45
N ASP A 147 14.27 -16.86 -1.95
CA ASP A 147 13.93 -18.18 -2.49
C ASP A 147 12.54 -18.66 -2.04
N TYR A 148 11.89 -17.94 -1.11
CA TYR A 148 10.59 -18.30 -0.54
C TYR A 148 9.49 -17.48 -1.19
N ILE A 149 8.30 -18.07 -1.29
CA ILE A 149 7.13 -17.38 -1.82
C ILE A 149 6.68 -16.26 -0.87
N PRO A 150 6.18 -15.14 -1.38
CA PRO A 150 5.66 -14.05 -0.55
C PRO A 150 4.29 -14.40 0.07
N GLY A 151 3.64 -15.47 -0.37
CA GLY A 151 2.24 -15.73 -0.07
C GLY A 151 1.30 -14.85 -0.89
N GLY A 152 0.03 -15.26 -1.00
CA GLY A 152 -0.92 -14.59 -1.88
C GLY A 152 -2.36 -14.70 -1.40
N SER A 153 -3.33 -14.15 -2.13
CA SER A 153 -3.14 -13.43 -3.39
C SER A 153 -2.71 -11.97 -3.22
N SER A 154 -2.63 -11.41 -2.00
CA SER A 154 -2.20 -10.03 -1.75
C SER A 154 -0.67 -9.92 -1.59
N SER A 155 0.10 -10.48 -2.52
CA SER A 155 1.55 -10.65 -2.40
C SER A 155 2.30 -9.32 -2.30
N GLY A 156 2.11 -8.40 -3.26
CA GLY A 156 2.75 -7.10 -3.26
C GLY A 156 2.37 -6.26 -2.04
N ALA A 157 1.11 -6.36 -1.58
CA ALA A 157 0.64 -5.67 -0.37
C ALA A 157 1.33 -6.17 0.91
N GLY A 158 1.56 -7.49 1.03
CA GLY A 158 2.28 -8.05 2.18
C GLY A 158 3.76 -7.67 2.16
N VAL A 159 4.41 -7.79 1.00
CA VAL A 159 5.83 -7.46 0.85
C VAL A 159 6.08 -5.95 1.03
N SER A 160 5.20 -5.07 0.53
CA SER A 160 5.39 -3.62 0.65
C SER A 160 5.43 -3.13 2.09
N VAL A 161 4.58 -3.67 2.97
CA VAL A 161 4.59 -3.35 4.41
C VAL A 161 5.82 -3.95 5.07
N SER A 162 6.09 -5.25 4.88
CA SER A 162 7.22 -5.94 5.50
C SER A 162 8.58 -5.36 5.10
N ALA A 163 8.70 -4.87 3.87
CA ALA A 163 9.91 -4.24 3.35
C ALA A 163 10.07 -2.78 3.79
N GLY A 164 9.17 -2.23 4.61
CA GLY A 164 9.19 -0.84 5.04
C GLY A 164 9.01 0.15 3.88
N LEU A 165 8.28 -0.24 2.83
CA LEU A 165 7.94 0.61 1.68
C LEU A 165 6.63 1.35 1.89
N CYS A 166 5.81 0.95 2.87
CA CYS A 166 4.63 1.68 3.31
C CYS A 166 4.26 1.28 4.75
N GLY A 167 3.47 2.11 5.44
CA GLY A 167 3.04 1.82 6.81
C GLY A 167 1.88 0.80 6.87
N PHE A 168 1.03 0.76 5.84
CA PHE A 168 -0.03 -0.24 5.71
C PHE A 168 -0.42 -0.47 4.25
N ALA A 169 -1.21 -1.52 4.00
CA ALA A 169 -1.71 -1.83 2.68
C ALA A 169 -3.14 -2.34 2.71
N PHE A 170 -3.92 -2.01 1.68
CA PHE A 170 -5.21 -2.65 1.42
C PHE A 170 -5.00 -3.91 0.58
N GLY A 171 -5.48 -5.05 1.11
CA GLY A 171 -5.54 -6.33 0.40
C GLY A 171 -6.97 -6.85 0.33
N THR A 172 -7.13 -8.05 -0.25
CA THR A 172 -8.41 -8.78 -0.26
C THR A 172 -8.21 -10.17 0.33
N ASP A 173 -9.24 -10.73 0.96
CA ASP A 173 -9.19 -12.06 1.58
C ASP A 173 -10.51 -12.80 1.41
N THR A 174 -10.52 -13.71 0.44
CA THR A 174 -11.64 -14.65 0.20
C THR A 174 -11.40 -15.99 0.88
N GLY A 175 -10.18 -16.53 0.74
CA GLY A 175 -9.78 -17.84 1.26
C GLY A 175 -8.46 -17.82 2.05
N GLY A 176 -8.06 -16.66 2.57
CA GLY A 176 -6.76 -16.47 3.23
C GLY A 176 -5.89 -15.39 2.60
N SER A 177 -6.34 -14.75 1.51
CA SER A 177 -5.50 -13.89 0.68
C SER A 177 -4.96 -12.62 1.36
N GLY A 178 -5.45 -12.25 2.54
CA GLY A 178 -4.88 -11.18 3.37
C GLY A 178 -4.08 -11.73 4.56
N ARG A 179 -4.43 -12.93 5.05
CA ARG A 179 -3.79 -13.56 6.22
C ARG A 179 -2.53 -14.36 5.88
N VAL A 180 -2.52 -15.09 4.76
CA VAL A 180 -1.36 -15.89 4.31
C VAL A 180 -0.15 -15.01 3.99
N PRO A 181 -0.25 -13.97 3.13
CA PRO A 181 0.89 -13.08 2.89
C PRO A 181 1.32 -12.33 4.15
N ALA A 182 0.39 -12.00 5.06
CA ALA A 182 0.76 -11.40 6.34
C ALA A 182 1.62 -12.35 7.19
N SER A 183 1.19 -13.61 7.30
CA SER A 183 1.94 -14.66 8.01
C SER A 183 3.33 -14.90 7.42
N TYR A 184 3.49 -14.85 6.10
CA TYR A 184 4.75 -15.14 5.42
C TYR A 184 5.74 -13.97 5.40
N ASN A 185 5.27 -12.76 5.74
CA ASN A 185 6.08 -11.55 5.74
C ASN A 185 6.12 -10.88 7.12
N ASP A 186 5.81 -11.61 8.19
CA ASP A 186 5.90 -11.15 9.60
C ASP A 186 5.19 -9.81 9.86
N ILE A 187 3.97 -9.67 9.34
CA ILE A 187 3.13 -8.49 9.57
C ILE A 187 1.75 -8.91 10.07
N ALA A 188 1.03 -7.97 10.66
CA ALA A 188 -0.37 -8.17 11.03
C ALA A 188 -1.28 -8.15 9.78
N GLY A 189 -2.16 -9.15 9.67
CA GLY A 189 -3.17 -9.25 8.61
C GLY A 189 -4.58 -9.34 9.18
N LEU A 190 -5.39 -8.29 8.98
CA LEU A 190 -6.78 -8.25 9.45
C LEU A 190 -7.75 -8.59 8.33
N LYS A 191 -8.49 -9.70 8.47
CA LYS A 191 -9.69 -9.96 7.67
C LYS A 191 -10.92 -9.55 8.48
N PRO A 192 -11.53 -8.37 8.25
CA PRO A 192 -12.68 -7.92 9.00
C PRO A 192 -13.89 -8.87 8.84
N THR A 193 -14.88 -8.68 9.72
CA THR A 193 -16.20 -9.32 9.58
C THR A 193 -16.79 -9.01 8.20
N LEU A 194 -17.39 -10.02 7.56
CA LEU A 194 -18.00 -9.84 6.25
C LEU A 194 -19.05 -8.72 6.29
N GLY A 195 -18.98 -7.80 5.32
CA GLY A 195 -19.87 -6.64 5.23
C GLY A 195 -19.42 -5.41 6.01
N LEU A 196 -18.37 -5.48 6.84
CA LEU A 196 -17.83 -4.29 7.52
C LEU A 196 -17.25 -3.29 6.52
N PHE A 197 -16.52 -3.77 5.52
CA PHE A 197 -16.07 -2.97 4.39
C PHE A 197 -16.93 -3.26 3.16
N SER A 198 -17.19 -2.21 2.38
CA SER A 198 -17.86 -2.31 1.08
C SER A 198 -17.12 -3.29 0.16
N ARG A 199 -17.85 -3.86 -0.79
CA ARG A 199 -17.31 -4.65 -1.90
C ARG A 199 -17.54 -4.00 -3.26
N ALA A 200 -18.08 -2.78 -3.29
CA ALA A 200 -18.19 -1.99 -4.51
C ALA A 200 -16.80 -1.50 -4.93
N ASP A 201 -16.56 -1.34 -6.23
CA ASP A 201 -15.30 -0.82 -6.78
C ASP A 201 -14.08 -1.71 -6.43
N MET A 202 -14.30 -3.03 -6.44
CA MET A 202 -13.26 -4.04 -6.42
C MET A 202 -13.64 -5.21 -7.34
N VAL A 203 -12.64 -5.81 -7.99
CA VAL A 203 -12.74 -6.96 -8.92
C VAL A 203 -12.80 -8.28 -8.16
#